data_AF-A0A956YZJ4-F1
#
_entry.id   AF-A0A956YZJ4-F1
#
_cell.length_a   1.000
_cell.length_b   1.000
_cell.length_c   1.000
_cell.angle_alpha   90.00
_cell.angle_beta   90.00
_cell.angle_gamma   90.00
#
_symmetry.space_group_name_H-M   'P 1'
#
loop_
_entity.id
_entity.type
_entity.pdbx_description
1 polymer ?
#
loop_
_entity_poly.entity_id
_entity_poly.type
_entity_poly.pdbx_seq_one_letter_code
_entity_poly.pdbx_strand_id
1 'polypeptide(L)' 'MDEHDLKMLEAAMHAFVESKGWYRPDSAHPQTSKNLAISLALEASEVLQLYQWNENADHGALAGELA' A
#
# COMPACT_ATOMS: atom_id res chain seq x y z
N MET A 1 -4.46 0.57 -16.80
CA MET A 1 -5.33 0.91 -15.67
C MET A 1 -6.19 2.06 -16.13
N ASP A 2 -7.46 1.79 -16.35
CA ASP A 2 -8.42 2.86 -16.58
C ASP A 2 -8.99 3.35 -15.23
N GLU A 3 -9.84 4.38 -15.26
CA GLU A 3 -10.46 4.93 -14.05
C GLU A 3 -11.31 3.88 -13.30
N HIS A 4 -11.87 2.90 -14.02
CA HIS A 4 -12.70 1.86 -13.44
C HIS A 4 -11.88 0.88 -12.60
N ASP A 5 -10.71 0.47 -13.10
CA ASP A 5 -9.77 -0.39 -12.38
C ASP A 5 -9.37 0.20 -11.01
N LEU A 6 -9.05 1.50 -10.99
CA LEU A 6 -8.64 2.18 -9.75
C LEU A 6 -9.79 2.24 -8.73
N LYS A 7 -11.02 2.46 -9.20
CA LYS A 7 -12.21 2.47 -8.34
C LYS A 7 -12.52 1.09 -7.77
N MET A 8 -12.29 0.03 -8.54
CA MET A 8 -12.40 -1.35 -8.03
C MET A 8 -11.35 -1.63 -6.95
N LEU A 9 -10.11 -1.20 -7.16
CA LEU A 9 -9.04 -1.34 -6.18
C LEU A 9 -9.33 -0.55 -4.89
N GLU A 10 -9.81 0.69 -5.00
CA GLU A 10 -10.23 1.52 -3.88
C GLU A 10 -11.32 0.82 -3.05
N ALA A 11 -12.34 0.26 -3.71
CA ALA A 11 -13.40 -0.48 -3.04
C ALA A 11 -12.88 -1.75 -2.33
N ALA A 12 -11.97 -2.49 -2.96
CA ALA A 12 -11.34 -3.67 -2.35
C ALA A 12 -10.51 -3.29 -1.11
N MET A 13 -9.78 -2.17 -1.16
CA MET A 13 -9.02 -1.65 -0.04
C MET A 13 -9.93 -1.27 1.14
N HIS A 14 -11.03 -0.57 0.88
CA HIS A 14 -12.03 -0.27 1.90
C HIS A 14 -12.60 -1.53 2.56
N ALA A 15 -12.95 -2.55 1.77
CA ALA A 15 -13.47 -3.81 2.29
C ALA A 15 -12.43 -4.54 3.18
N PHE A 16 -11.15 -4.54 2.76
CA PHE A 16 -10.06 -5.12 3.54
C PHE A 16 -9.88 -4.39 4.88
N VAL A 17 -9.76 -3.07 4.87
CA VAL A 17 -9.56 -2.25 6.06
C VAL A 17 -10.74 -2.37 7.05
N GLU A 18 -11.97 -2.40 6.53
CA GLU A 18 -13.17 -2.64 7.35
C GLU A 18 -13.15 -4.03 7.99
N SER A 19 -12.77 -5.08 7.24
CA SER A 19 -12.66 -6.45 7.76
C SER A 19 -11.66 -6.60 8.92
N LYS A 20 -10.65 -5.71 8.96
CA LYS A 20 -9.68 -5.62 10.05
C LYS A 20 -10.15 -4.76 11.23
N GLY A 21 -11.28 -4.06 11.09
CA GLY A 21 -11.81 -3.11 12.08
C GLY A 21 -10.99 -1.83 12.18
N TRP A 22 -10.17 -1.50 11.17
CA TRP A 22 -9.18 -0.43 11.27
C TRP A 22 -9.76 0.98 11.17
N TYR A 23 -11.00 1.13 10.70
CA TYR A 23 -11.74 2.38 10.75
C TYR A 23 -12.30 2.72 12.13
N ARG A 24 -12.30 1.76 13.07
CA ARG A 24 -12.85 2.01 14.41
C ARG A 24 -11.99 3.01 15.18
N PRO A 25 -12.60 3.88 16.02
CA PRO A 25 -11.86 4.89 16.77
C PRO A 25 -10.80 4.33 17.73
N ASP A 26 -10.98 3.10 18.20
CA ASP A 26 -10.09 2.38 19.13
C ASP A 26 -9.10 1.43 18.43
N SER A 27 -9.02 1.48 17.09
CA SER A 27 -8.08 0.68 16.31
C SER A 27 -6.63 1.00 16.68
N ALA A 28 -5.80 -0.04 16.82
CA ALA A 28 -4.34 0.10 16.91
C ALA A 28 -3.70 0.58 15.58
N HIS A 29 -4.43 0.50 14.47
CA HIS A 29 -3.99 0.89 13.12
C HIS A 29 -4.97 1.88 12.48
N PRO A 30 -5.11 3.09 13.03
CA PRO A 30 -6.10 4.05 12.55
C PRO A 30 -5.70 4.60 11.17
N GLN A 31 -6.67 4.68 10.27
CA GLN A 31 -6.49 5.10 8.87
C GLN A 31 -6.53 6.63 8.71
N THR A 32 -5.75 7.35 9.52
CA THR A 32 -5.64 8.81 9.40
C THR A 32 -4.84 9.20 8.16
N SER A 33 -5.07 10.39 7.59
CA SER A 33 -4.29 10.87 6.44
C SER A 33 -2.78 10.86 6.70
N LYS A 34 -2.37 11.16 7.94
CA LYS A 34 -0.96 11.09 8.36
C LYS A 34 -0.42 9.66 8.29
N ASN A 35 -1.14 8.69 8.84
CA ASN A 35 -0.68 7.30 8.85
C ASN A 35 -0.63 6.72 7.44
N LEU A 36 -1.63 7.01 6.60
CA LEU A 36 -1.64 6.60 5.20
C LEU A 36 -0.45 7.19 4.42
N ALA A 37 -0.16 8.47 4.61
CA ALA A 37 1.00 9.12 3.98
C ALA A 37 2.34 8.50 4.44
N ILE A 38 2.45 8.12 5.71
CA ILE A 38 3.63 7.43 6.24
C ILE A 38 3.75 6.05 5.62
N SER A 39 2.68 5.25 5.61
CA SER A 39 2.66 3.93 4.98
C SER A 39 3.10 4.01 3.52
N LEU A 40 2.53 4.93 2.73
CA LEU A 40 2.93 5.14 1.33
C LEU A 40 4.43 5.43 1.17
N ALA A 41 5.00 6.24 2.06
CA ALA A 41 6.44 6.54 2.03
C ALA A 41 7.32 5.34 2.40
N LEU A 42 6.83 4.45 3.27
CA LEU A 42 7.51 3.20 3.63
C LEU A 42 7.52 2.25 2.44
N GLU A 43 6.38 1.97 1.82
CA GLU A 43 6.30 1.09 0.63
C GLU A 43 7.16 1.61 -0.53
N ALA A 44 7.15 2.93 -0.77
CA ALA A 44 8.02 3.54 -1.76
C ALA A 44 9.52 3.35 -1.43
N SER A 45 9.87 3.32 -0.14
CA SER A 45 11.23 3.03 0.30
C SER A 45 11.60 1.56 0.12
N GLU A 46 10.65 0.63 0.23
CA GLU A 46 10.84 -0.80 -0.03
C GLU A 46 11.08 -1.06 -1.52
N VAL A 47 10.35 -0.37 -2.41
CA VAL A 47 10.67 -0.35 -3.86
C VAL A 47 12.11 0.11 -4.09
N LEU A 48 12.53 1.22 -3.45
CA LEU A 48 13.90 1.72 -3.57
C LEU A 48 14.94 0.72 -3.05
N GLN A 49 14.60 -0.08 -2.06
CA GLN A 49 15.49 -1.09 -1.50
C GLN A 49 15.84 -2.19 -2.51
N LEU A 50 14.92 -2.54 -3.42
CA LEU A 50 15.19 -3.51 -4.49
C LEU A 50 16.30 -3.06 -5.45
N TYR A 51 16.52 -1.74 -5.55
CA TYR A 51 17.54 -1.12 -6.38
C TYR A 51 18.74 -0.58 -5.58
N GLN A 52 18.84 -0.89 -4.28
CA GLN A 52 19.84 -0.27 -3.41
C GLN A 52 21.29 -0.51 -3.89
N TRP A 53 21.55 -1.68 -4.48
CA TRP A 53 22.90 -2.12 -4.85
C TRP A 53 23.03 -2.50 -6.33
N ASN A 54 21.95 -2.42 -7.11
CA ASN A 54 21.95 -2.73 -8.53
C ASN A 54 20.82 -1.94 -9.24
N GLU A 55 20.86 -1.90 -10.57
CA GLU A 55 19.80 -1.28 -11.38
C GLU A 55 18.69 -2.27 -11.79
N ASN A 56 18.79 -3.54 -11.38
CA ASN A 56 17.90 -4.63 -11.78
C ASN A 56 17.21 -5.27 -10.55
N ALA A 57 15.93 -4.95 -10.34
CA ALA A 57 15.12 -5.62 -9.33
C ALA A 57 14.61 -7.00 -9.80
N ASP A 58 14.43 -7.92 -8.85
CA ASP A 58 13.64 -9.13 -9.09
C ASP A 58 12.19 -8.74 -9.40
N HIS A 59 11.63 -9.26 -10.49
CA HIS A 59 10.30 -8.87 -10.95
C HIS A 59 9.20 -9.30 -9.97
N GLY A 60 9.36 -10.43 -9.28
CA GLY A 60 8.39 -10.90 -8.29
C GLY A 60 8.38 -10.00 -7.06
N ALA A 61 9.57 -9.68 -6.54
CA ALA A 61 9.72 -8.75 -5.43
C ALA A 61 9.18 -7.36 -5.77
N LEU A 62 9.53 -6.82 -6.94
CA LEU A 62 9.04 -5.51 -7.39
C LEU A 62 7.52 -5.47 -7.53
N ALA A 63 6.91 -6.53 -8.07
CA ALA A 63 5.46 -6.62 -8.15
C ALA A 63 4.80 -6.69 -6.76
N GLY A 64 5.49 -7.23 -5.75
CA GLY A 64 5.04 -7.25 -4.37
C GLY A 64 4.98 -5.84 -3.76
N GLU A 65 6.05 -5.05 -3.89
CA GLU A 65 6.12 -3.72 -3.27
C GLU A 65 5.31 -2.63 -4.01
N LEU A 66 4.86 -2.90 -5.25
CA LEU A 66 4.00 -2.01 -6.03
C LEU A 66 2.49 -2.27 -5.84
N ALA A 67 2.13 -3.28 -5.06
CA ALA A 67 0.75 -3.78 -4.91
C ALA A 67 -0.13 -2.90 -4.00
#